data_AF-A0A518HH92-F1
#
_entry.id   AF-A0A518HH92-F1
#
_cell.length_a   1.000
_cell.length_b   1.000
_cell.length_c   1.000
_cell.angle_alpha   90.00
_cell.angle_beta   90.00
_cell.angle_gamma   90.00
#
_symmetry.space_group_name_H-M   'P 1'
#
loop_
_entity.id
_entity.type
_entity.pdbx_description
1 polymer ?
#
loop_
_entity_poly.entity_id
_entity_poly.type
_entity_poly.pdbx_seq_one_letter_code
_entity_poly.pdbx_strand_id
1 'polypeptide(L)'
;MNRLIRFTLAVLVVAACVLLLDYLNVSRKERQLSHAVNTIGGRYGSLPCWPLGTEYRITLTSVPDPGQLRGLTVANSMRGWVGIAFEDCELSHADIDRILTELPQCHLFVVHDGHHKKLSQSRDKADEP
;
A
#
# COMPACT_ATOMS: atom_id res chain seq x y z
N MET A 1 26.87 -26.31 29.06
CA MET A 1 26.11 -25.80 27.89
C MET A 1 27.04 -25.73 26.69
N ASN A 2 26.77 -26.54 25.66
CA ASN A 2 27.66 -26.68 24.51
C ASN A 2 27.78 -25.35 23.74
N ARG A 3 28.98 -25.04 23.22
CA ARG A 3 29.23 -23.80 22.44
C ARG A 3 28.25 -23.65 21.28
N LEU A 4 27.86 -24.76 20.67
CA LEU A 4 26.87 -24.81 19.60
C LEU A 4 25.49 -24.28 20.06
N ILE A 5 25.02 -24.72 21.24
CA ILE A 5 23.73 -24.29 21.81
C ILE A 5 23.73 -22.78 22.07
N ARG A 6 24.83 -22.24 22.63
CA ARG A 6 24.98 -20.78 22.85
C ARG A 6 24.91 -20.00 21.55
N PHE A 7 25.57 -20.51 20.51
CA PHE A 7 25.58 -19.86 19.19
C PHE A 7 24.19 -19.89 18.54
N THR A 8 23.52 -21.04 18.52
CA THR A 8 22.16 -21.15 17.99
C THR A 8 21.19 -20.23 18.71
N LEU A 9 21.28 -20.15 20.03
CA LEU A 9 20.42 -19.27 20.83
C LEU A 9 20.69 -17.80 20.54
N ALA A 10 21.95 -17.40 20.37
CA ALA A 10 22.31 -16.05 19.96
C ALA A 10 21.74 -15.69 18.57
N VAL A 11 21.85 -16.60 17.59
CA VAL A 11 21.28 -16.39 16.25
C VAL A 11 19.75 -16.25 16.31
N LEU A 12 19.07 -17.09 17.09
CA LEU A 12 17.62 -17.02 17.26
C LEU A 12 17.18 -15.69 17.89
N VAL A 13 17.91 -15.20 18.89
CA VAL A 13 17.63 -13.90 19.51
C VAL A 13 17.79 -12.76 18.50
N VAL A 14 18.88 -12.76 17.72
CA VAL A 14 19.09 -11.75 16.67
C VAL A 14 17.98 -11.81 15.62
N ALA A 15 17.61 -13.00 15.16
CA ALA A 15 16.52 -13.19 14.20
C ALA A 15 15.18 -12.66 14.74
N ALA A 16 14.86 -12.96 16.00
CA ALA A 16 13.65 -12.46 16.66
C ALA A 16 13.64 -10.93 16.77
N CYS A 17 14.78 -10.32 17.11
CA CYS A 17 14.90 -8.86 17.16
C CYS A 17 14.69 -8.21 15.79
N VAL A 18 15.26 -8.78 14.72
CA VAL A 18 15.07 -8.28 13.34
C VAL A 18 13.59 -8.36 12.94
N LEU A 19 12.93 -9.48 13.22
CA LEU A 19 11.51 -9.67 12.95
C LEU A 19 10.63 -8.67 13.72
N LEU A 20 10.96 -8.39 14.98
CA LEU A 20 10.25 -7.40 15.78
C LEU A 20 10.38 -5.99 15.19
N LEU A 21 11.59 -5.59 14.78
CA LEU A 21 11.82 -4.29 14.16
C LEU A 21 11.06 -4.16 12.83
N ASP A 22 11.04 -5.22 12.02
CA ASP A 22 10.28 -5.26 10.77
C ASP A 22 8.77 -5.12 11.03
N TYR A 23 8.22 -5.88 11.98
CA TYR A 23 6.82 -5.79 12.38
C TYR A 23 6.43 -4.39 12.84
N LEU A 24 7.27 -3.73 13.65
CA LEU A 24 7.03 -2.36 14.11
C LEU A 24 7.05 -1.37 12.95
N ASN A 25 7.94 -1.55 11.98
CA ASN A 25 8.01 -0.69 10.80
C ASN A 25 6.74 -0.83 9.93
N VAL A 26 6.31 -2.06 9.67
CA VAL A 26 5.06 -2.35 8.94
C VAL A 26 3.88 -1.72 9.66
N SER A 27 3.73 -1.98 10.96
CA SER A 27 2.63 -1.44 11.77
C SER A 27 2.57 0.09 11.77
N ARG A 28 3.74 0.77 11.77
CA ARG A 28 3.81 2.23 11.69
C ARG A 28 3.29 2.74 10.35
N LYS A 29 3.71 2.13 9.24
CA LYS A 29 3.26 2.49 7.89
C LYS A 29 1.77 2.25 7.71
N GLU A 30 1.26 1.11 8.19
CA GLU A 30 -0.18 0.80 8.15
C GLU A 30 -1.02 1.84 8.89
N ARG A 31 -0.58 2.27 10.09
CA ARG A 31 -1.26 3.34 10.84
C ARG A 31 -1.20 4.68 10.13
N GLN A 32 -0.06 5.04 9.55
CA GLN A 32 0.08 6.27 8.77
C GLN A 32 -0.85 6.27 7.56
N LEU A 33 -0.91 5.15 6.83
CA LEU A 33 -1.78 5.01 5.67
C LEU A 33 -3.26 5.08 6.08
N SER A 34 -3.66 4.30 7.09
CA SER A 34 -5.03 4.32 7.60
C SER A 34 -5.43 5.71 8.07
N HIS A 35 -4.55 6.43 8.77
CA HIS A 35 -4.81 7.80 9.18
C HIS A 35 -4.96 8.75 7.99
N ALA A 36 -4.05 8.69 7.01
CA ALA A 36 -4.13 9.51 5.80
C ALA A 36 -5.43 9.28 5.03
N VAL A 37 -5.82 8.01 4.85
CA VAL A 37 -7.07 7.62 4.19
C VAL A 37 -8.29 8.11 4.97
N ASN A 38 -8.33 7.93 6.29
CA ASN A 38 -9.44 8.38 7.11
C ASN A 38 -9.58 9.92 7.12
N THR A 39 -8.45 10.65 7.09
CA THR A 39 -8.42 12.13 7.09
C THR A 39 -9.11 12.70 5.85
N ILE A 40 -9.06 11.98 4.72
CA ILE A 40 -9.68 12.38 3.46
C ILE A 40 -11.07 11.77 3.25
N GLY A 41 -11.65 11.17 4.30
CA GLY A 41 -12.97 10.54 4.26
C GLY A 41 -13.00 9.17 3.56
N GLY A 42 -11.84 8.59 3.26
CA GLY A 42 -11.72 7.28 2.64
C GLY A 42 -11.92 6.13 3.63
N ARG A 43 -12.04 4.92 3.08
CA ARG A 43 -12.09 3.67 3.83
C ARG A 43 -10.81 2.88 3.58
N TYR A 44 -10.27 2.28 4.64
CA TYR A 44 -9.07 1.44 4.60
C TYR A 44 -9.38 0.03 5.07
N GLY A 45 -8.91 -0.97 4.33
CA GLY A 45 -8.93 -2.37 4.72
C GLY A 45 -7.61 -3.06 4.37
N SER A 46 -7.26 -4.10 5.12
CA SER A 46 -6.09 -4.92 4.83
C SER A 46 -6.35 -6.40 5.07
N LEU A 47 -5.67 -7.24 4.29
CA LEU A 47 -5.58 -8.69 4.47
C LEU A 47 -4.12 -9.01 4.84
N PRO A 48 -3.78 -8.99 6.13
CA PRO A 48 -2.39 -9.12 6.58
C PRO A 48 -1.87 -10.53 6.34
N CYS A 49 -0.74 -10.63 5.65
CA CYS A 49 0.01 -11.89 5.52
C CYS A 49 1.49 -11.66 5.84
N TRP A 50 1.79 -10.96 6.95
CA TRP A 50 3.16 -10.77 7.43
C TRP A 50 3.79 -12.11 7.82
N PRO A 51 5.06 -12.41 7.46
CA PRO A 51 6.03 -11.55 6.79
C PRO A 51 6.12 -11.86 5.28
N LEU A 52 5.04 -12.26 4.60
CA LEU A 52 5.02 -12.61 3.17
C LEU A 52 4.54 -11.44 2.30
N GLY A 53 3.61 -10.62 2.79
CA GLY A 53 3.10 -9.42 2.13
C GLY A 53 1.65 -9.17 2.53
N THR A 54 1.14 -7.95 2.37
CA THR A 54 -0.25 -7.62 2.74
C THR A 54 -0.97 -7.05 1.52
N GLU A 55 -2.23 -7.41 1.35
CA GLU A 55 -3.12 -6.73 0.41
C GLU A 55 -3.79 -5.56 1.12
N TYR A 56 -3.61 -4.35 0.59
CA TYR A 56 -4.22 -3.13 1.11
C TYR A 56 -5.29 -2.65 0.13
N ARG A 57 -6.48 -2.36 0.66
CA ARG A 57 -7.62 -1.84 -0.10
C ARG A 57 -8.00 -0.48 0.46
N ILE A 58 -7.95 0.51 -0.41
CA ILE A 58 -8.33 1.90 -0.11
C ILE A 58 -9.55 2.20 -0.98
N THR A 59 -10.60 2.75 -0.38
CA THR A 59 -11.78 3.20 -1.12
C THR A 59 -11.98 4.69 -0.88
N LEU A 60 -12.09 5.46 -1.96
CA LEU A 60 -12.29 6.90 -1.97
C LEU A 60 -13.60 7.22 -2.68
N THR A 61 -14.35 8.19 -2.18
CA THR A 61 -15.62 8.65 -2.79
C THR A 61 -15.47 9.98 -3.52
N SER A 62 -14.26 10.55 -3.55
CA SER A 62 -13.94 11.81 -4.22
C SER A 62 -12.47 11.82 -4.66
N VAL A 63 -12.16 12.64 -5.66
CA VAL A 63 -10.79 12.84 -6.12
C VAL A 63 -10.01 13.63 -5.07
N PRO A 64 -8.91 13.09 -4.52
CA PRO A 64 -8.11 13.81 -3.54
C PRO A 64 -7.42 15.02 -4.17
N ASP A 65 -7.37 16.13 -3.43
CA ASP A 65 -6.59 17.30 -3.81
C ASP A 65 -5.07 16.99 -3.76
N PRO A 66 -4.20 17.86 -4.30
CA PRO A 66 -2.75 17.61 -4.31
C PRO A 66 -2.12 17.41 -2.91
N GLY A 67 -2.64 18.08 -1.88
CA GLY A 67 -2.17 17.92 -0.50
C GLY A 67 -2.60 16.58 0.09
N GLN A 68 -3.85 16.18 -0.15
CA GLN A 68 -4.40 14.88 0.22
C GLN A 68 -3.67 13.74 -0.47
N LEU A 69 -3.39 13.87 -1.77
CA LEU A 69 -2.66 12.89 -2.56
C LEU A 69 -1.23 12.71 -2.05
N ARG A 70 -0.56 13.80 -1.64
CA ARG A 70 0.75 13.74 -0.98
C ARG A 70 0.70 12.93 0.32
N GLY A 71 -0.38 13.05 1.09
CA GLY A 71 -0.60 12.24 2.30
C GLY A 71 -0.73 10.73 2.00
N LEU A 72 -1.23 10.36 0.82
CA LEU A 72 -1.37 8.96 0.39
C LEU A 72 -0.07 8.34 -0.14
N THR A 73 1.01 9.12 -0.34
CA THR A 73 2.29 8.61 -0.88
C THR A 73 2.96 7.53 -0.03
N VAL A 74 2.61 7.42 1.27
CA VAL A 74 2.99 6.28 2.12
C VAL A 74 2.55 4.95 1.50
N ALA A 75 1.43 4.98 0.78
CA ALA A 75 1.04 4.18 -0.38
C ALA A 75 2.16 3.35 -1.00
N ASN A 76 3.10 4.09 -1.59
CA ASN A 76 4.15 3.54 -2.44
C ASN A 76 5.22 2.79 -1.66
N SER A 77 5.27 2.98 -0.35
CA SER A 77 6.25 2.34 0.53
C SER A 77 5.71 1.09 1.24
N MET A 78 4.43 0.78 1.02
CA MET A 78 3.78 -0.39 1.60
C MET A 78 4.31 -1.67 0.98
N ARG A 79 4.49 -2.68 1.82
CA ARG A 79 4.96 -3.99 1.37
C ARG A 79 3.75 -4.84 0.97
N GLY A 80 3.65 -5.12 -0.32
CA GLY A 80 2.59 -5.96 -0.89
C GLY A 80 1.82 -5.21 -1.95
N TRP A 81 0.55 -5.56 -2.11
CA TRP A 81 -0.31 -5.00 -3.14
C TRP A 81 -1.17 -3.89 -2.55
N VAL A 82 -1.21 -2.72 -3.20
CA VAL A 82 -2.09 -1.62 -2.78
C VAL A 82 -3.07 -1.29 -3.91
N GLY A 83 -4.36 -1.49 -3.64
CA GLY A 83 -5.46 -1.09 -4.52
C GLY A 83 -6.18 0.13 -4.00
N ILE A 84 -6.43 1.08 -4.88
CA ILE A 84 -7.22 2.29 -4.62
C ILE A 84 -8.44 2.24 -5.54
N ALA A 85 -9.62 2.11 -4.94
CA ALA A 85 -10.90 2.12 -5.61
C ALA A 85 -11.57 3.48 -5.44
N PHE A 86 -12.01 4.08 -6.53
CA PHE A 86 -12.86 5.26 -6.56
C PHE A 86 -14.31 4.82 -6.76
N GLU A 87 -15.12 4.98 -5.73
CA GLU A 87 -16.53 4.56 -5.70
C GLU A 87 -17.42 5.76 -5.97
N ASP A 88 -18.36 5.59 -6.90
CA ASP A 88 -19.33 6.63 -7.32
C ASP A 88 -18.67 7.97 -7.68
N CYS A 89 -17.44 7.90 -8.18
CA CYS A 89 -16.60 9.05 -8.49
C CYS A 89 -16.09 8.94 -9.94
N GLU A 90 -16.38 9.98 -10.73
CA GLU A 90 -15.84 10.13 -12.07
C GLU A 90 -14.42 10.70 -12.00
N LEU A 91 -13.47 10.03 -12.64
CA LEU A 91 -12.09 10.50 -12.78
C LEU A 91 -11.87 11.00 -14.20
N SER A 92 -11.40 12.23 -14.34
CA SER A 92 -10.91 12.72 -15.63
C SER A 92 -9.58 12.05 -15.99
N HIS A 93 -9.19 12.06 -17.26
CA HIS A 93 -7.88 11.55 -17.68
C HIS A 93 -6.73 12.27 -16.95
N ALA A 94 -6.86 13.58 -16.74
CA ALA A 94 -5.89 14.38 -15.99
C ALA A 94 -5.78 13.97 -14.51
N ASP A 95 -6.90 13.60 -13.89
CA ASP A 95 -6.89 13.08 -12.52
C ASP A 95 -6.18 11.73 -12.44
N ILE A 96 -6.47 10.84 -13.38
CA ILE A 96 -5.83 9.52 -13.47
C ILE A 96 -4.32 9.68 -13.62
N ASP A 97 -3.87 10.49 -14.57
CA ASP A 97 -2.44 10.71 -14.81
C ASP A 97 -1.73 11.30 -13.58
N ARG A 98 -2.37 12.26 -12.90
CA ARG A 98 -1.85 12.84 -11.67
C ARG A 98 -1.73 11.80 -10.55
N ILE A 99 -2.78 11.00 -10.34
CA ILE A 99 -2.78 9.97 -9.28
C ILE A 99 -1.74 8.90 -9.59
N LEU A 100 -1.62 8.46 -10.85
CA LEU A 100 -0.61 7.47 -11.26
C LEU A 100 0.82 8.01 -11.13
N THR A 101 1.02 9.31 -11.31
CA THR A 101 2.33 9.95 -11.14
C THR A 101 2.74 10.00 -9.67
N GLU A 102 1.83 10.34 -8.77
CA GLU A 102 2.11 10.44 -7.33
C GLU A 102 2.08 9.07 -6.62
N LEU A 103 1.28 8.13 -7.13
CA LEU A 103 1.08 6.79 -6.57
C LEU A 103 1.47 5.66 -7.56
N PRO A 104 2.71 5.65 -8.07
CA PRO A 104 3.13 4.75 -9.15
C PRO A 104 3.18 3.28 -8.74
N GLN A 105 3.20 2.96 -7.44
CA GLN A 105 3.19 1.57 -6.94
C GLN A 105 1.78 1.09 -6.57
N CYS A 106 0.76 1.94 -6.76
CA CYS A 106 -0.63 1.62 -6.42
C CYS A 106 -1.43 1.26 -7.67
N HIS A 107 -2.40 0.36 -7.50
CA HIS A 107 -3.31 -0.05 -8.55
C HIS A 107 -4.63 0.72 -8.44
N LEU A 108 -5.04 1.39 -9.50
CA LEU A 108 -6.24 2.21 -9.51
C LEU A 108 -7.44 1.46 -10.11
N PHE A 109 -8.59 1.62 -9.47
CA PHE A 109 -9.87 1.05 -9.87
C PHE A 109 -10.95 2.12 -9.80
N VAL A 110 -11.90 2.09 -10.72
CA VAL A 110 -13.14 2.83 -10.62
C VAL A 110 -14.26 1.82 -10.43
N VAL A 111 -15.10 2.05 -9.42
CA VAL A 111 -16.25 1.23 -9.09
C VAL A 111 -17.50 2.04 -9.40
N HIS A 112 -18.34 1.52 -10.30
CA HIS A 112 -19.66 2.07 -10.60
C HIS A 112 -20.67 0.92 -10.51
N ASP A 113 -21.75 1.10 -9.75
CA ASP A 113 -22.81 0.09 -9.58
C ASP A 113 -22.27 -1.31 -9.20
N GLY A 114 -21.22 -1.37 -8.38
CA GLY A 114 -20.58 -2.63 -7.96
C GLY A 114 -19.68 -3.30 -9.01
N HIS A 115 -19.53 -2.71 -10.20
CA HIS A 115 -18.61 -3.18 -11.24
C HIS A 115 -17.26 -2.47 -11.16
N HIS A 116 -16.17 -3.26 -11.16
CA HIS A 116 -14.80 -2.75 -11.06
C HIS A 116 -14.18 -2.60 -12.46
N LYS A 117 -13.86 -1.36 -12.86
CA LYS A 117 -13.05 -1.07 -14.04
C LYS A 117 -11.61 -0.78 -13.58
N LYS A 118 -10.67 -1.68 -13.90
CA LYS A 118 -9.25 -1.45 -13.67
C LYS A 118 -8.78 -0.33 -14.60
N LEU A 119 -8.24 0.73 -14.01
CA LEU A 119 -7.52 1.75 -14.76
C LEU A 119 -6.09 1.24 -14.90
N SER A 120 -5.78 0.66 -16.06
CA SER A 120 -4.50 0.01 -16.32
C SER A 120 -3.34 0.95 -15.94
N GLN A 121 -2.38 0.44 -15.17
CA GLN A 121 -1.02 0.96 -15.26
C GLN A 121 -0.49 0.56 -16.64
N SER A 122 -0.61 1.44 -17.63
CA SER A 122 0.06 1.24 -18.92
C SER A 122 1.56 1.48 -18.73
N ARG A 123 2.22 0.52 -18.07
CA ARG A 123 3.68 0.40 -18.03
C ARG A 123 4.16 -1.02 -18.34
N ASP A 124 3.27 -1.88 -18.85
CA ASP A 124 3.64 -3.11 -19.53
C ASP A 124 3.64 -2.84 -21.04
N LYS A 125 4.83 -2.84 -21.66
CA LYS A 125 5.16 -2.59 -23.08
C LYS A 125 5.54 -1.15 -23.48
N ALA A 126 6.64 -0.65 -22.94
CA ALA A 126 7.58 0.16 -23.71
C ALA A 126 8.97 -0.08 -23.12
N ASP A 127 9.95 -0.34 -23.98
CA ASP A 127 11.37 -0.58 -23.69
C ASP A 127 11.74 -2.02 -23.29
N GLU A 128 11.67 -2.91 -24.29
CA GLU A 128 12.71 -3.92 -24.47
C GLU A 128 13.32 -3.66 -25.86
N PRO A 129 14.62 -3.27 -25.96
CA PRO A 129 15.30 -3.06 -27.24
C PRO A 129 15.58 -4.36 -28.01
#